data_AF-A0A2V6CXX5-F1
#
_entry.id   AF-A0A2V6CXX5-F1
#
_cell.length_a   1.000
_cell.length_b   1.000
_cell.length_c   1.000
_cell.angle_alpha   90.00
_cell.angle_beta   90.00
_cell.angle_gamma   90.00
#
_symmetry.space_group_name_H-M   'P 1'
#
loop_
_entity.id
_entity.type
_entity.pdbx_description
1 polymer ?
#
loop_
_entity_poly.entity_id
_entity_poly.type
_entity_poly.pdbx_seq_one_letter_code
_entity_poly.pdbx_strand_id
1 'polypeptide(L)'
;MIEECARPGSELQRTIQQGWIPLFTPPPPPTYIPKEVFMAQMMKAIEQRFQDVAAAAQKLRSRGGKIAFVRLPVSGELKVLEDRTTPRGQIWDRVIKDTAAPGIYFEDFPELAGFNCPEWSHLSAGDSVEFSKRLVPHLRAALGM
;
A
#
# COMPACT_ATOMS: atom_id res chain seq x y z
N MET A 1 10.95 -13.41 -6.36
CA MET A 1 9.88 -13.99 -7.20
C MET A 1 10.56 -14.64 -8.41
N ILE A 2 10.41 -15.94 -8.63
CA ILE A 2 10.93 -16.59 -9.85
C ILE A 2 10.10 -16.16 -11.07
N GLU A 3 10.67 -16.13 -12.27
CA GLU A 3 9.97 -15.65 -13.48
C GLU A 3 8.65 -16.40 -13.74
N GLU A 4 8.56 -17.68 -13.41
CA GLU A 4 7.34 -18.48 -13.53
C GLU A 4 6.16 -17.95 -12.70
N CYS A 5 6.41 -17.35 -11.52
CA CYS A 5 5.37 -16.67 -10.73
C CYS A 5 4.85 -15.40 -11.41
N ALA A 6 5.70 -14.74 -12.20
CA ALA A 6 5.39 -13.49 -12.88
C ALA A 6 4.80 -13.70 -14.27
N ARG A 7 4.85 -14.93 -14.80
CA ARG A 7 4.33 -15.27 -16.11
C ARG A 7 2.81 -15.09 -16.13
N PRO A 8 2.28 -14.15 -16.94
CA PRO A 8 0.84 -13.92 -17.01
C PRO A 8 0.09 -15.18 -17.42
N GLY A 9 -0.98 -15.50 -16.69
CA GLY A 9 -1.83 -16.67 -16.88
C GLY A 9 -1.28 -17.98 -16.28
N SER A 10 -0.09 -17.98 -15.68
CA SER A 10 0.48 -19.21 -15.10
C SER A 10 -0.38 -19.75 -13.96
N GLU A 11 -0.29 -21.07 -13.75
CA GLU A 11 -0.98 -21.71 -12.62
C GLU A 11 -0.47 -21.15 -11.28
N LEU A 12 0.85 -20.97 -11.17
CA LEU A 12 1.46 -20.42 -9.97
C LEU A 12 1.01 -18.98 -9.68
N GLN A 13 0.90 -18.13 -10.70
CA GLN A 13 0.35 -16.78 -10.54
C GLN A 13 -1.09 -16.84 -9.98
N ARG A 14 -1.94 -17.67 -10.58
CA ARG A 14 -3.35 -17.83 -10.17
C ARG A 14 -3.45 -18.36 -8.74
N THR A 15 -2.61 -19.32 -8.35
CA THR A 15 -2.57 -19.84 -6.98
C THR A 15 -2.18 -18.76 -5.98
N ILE A 16 -1.22 -17.89 -6.30
CA ILE A 16 -0.81 -16.81 -5.39
C ILE A 16 -1.92 -15.75 -5.27
N GLN A 17 -2.63 -15.43 -6.36
CA GLN A 17 -3.79 -14.52 -6.31
C GLN A 17 -4.87 -14.99 -5.33
N GLN A 18 -5.04 -16.30 -5.14
CA GLN A 18 -5.99 -16.84 -4.17
C GLN A 18 -5.67 -16.45 -2.72
N GLY A 19 -4.41 -16.12 -2.41
CA GLY A 19 -4.00 -15.62 -1.11
C GLY A 19 -4.68 -14.30 -0.71
N TRP A 20 -5.15 -13.53 -1.69
CA TRP A 20 -5.86 -12.27 -1.45
C TRP A 20 -7.36 -12.46 -1.22
N ILE A 21 -7.97 -13.56 -1.68
CA ILE A 21 -9.41 -13.82 -1.61
C ILE A 21 -9.98 -13.60 -0.19
N PRO A 22 -9.33 -14.03 0.91
CA PRO A 22 -9.83 -13.78 2.26
C PRO A 22 -10.04 -12.29 2.61
N LEU A 23 -9.36 -11.36 1.93
CA LEU A 23 -9.60 -9.92 2.11
C LEU A 23 -10.90 -9.44 1.44
N PHE A 24 -11.39 -10.14 0.43
CA PHE A 24 -12.64 -9.79 -0.27
C PHE A 24 -13.87 -10.22 0.53
N THR A 25 -13.71 -11.21 1.41
CA THR A 25 -14.76 -11.78 2.25
C THR A 25 -14.31 -11.82 3.71
N PRO A 26 -14.08 -10.66 4.34
CA PRO A 26 -13.66 -10.62 5.73
C PRO A 26 -14.71 -11.31 6.63
N PRO A 27 -14.28 -11.96 7.73
CA PRO A 27 -15.21 -12.62 8.63
C PRO A 27 -16.20 -11.60 9.23
N PRO A 28 -17.44 -12.02 9.54
CA PRO A 28 -18.38 -11.15 10.20
C PRO A 28 -17.86 -10.74 11.60
N PRO A 29 -18.33 -9.61 12.14
CA PRO A 29 -18.07 -9.25 13.53
C PRO A 29 -18.40 -10.40 14.50
N PRO A 30 -17.61 -10.59 15.57
CA PRO A 30 -17.89 -11.64 16.55
C PRO A 30 -19.28 -11.48 17.18
N THR A 31 -20.02 -12.58 17.33
CA THR A 31 -21.40 -12.56 17.86
C THR A 31 -21.48 -12.26 19.35
N TYR A 32 -20.36 -12.37 20.09
CA TYR A 32 -20.29 -12.16 21.54
C TYR A 32 -19.95 -10.72 21.94
N ILE A 33 -19.78 -9.79 20.98
CA ILE A 33 -19.59 -8.35 21.24
C ILE A 33 -20.63 -7.57 20.43
N PRO A 34 -21.31 -6.56 21.00
CA PRO A 34 -22.18 -5.68 20.23
C PRO A 34 -21.45 -5.07 19.03
N LYS A 35 -22.11 -5.03 17.87
CA LYS A 35 -21.48 -4.60 16.61
C LYS A 35 -20.90 -3.20 16.72
N GLU A 36 -21.58 -2.29 17.41
CA GLU A 36 -21.19 -0.90 17.61
C GLU A 36 -19.88 -0.82 18.41
N VAL A 37 -19.74 -1.67 19.43
CA VAL A 37 -18.52 -1.76 20.25
C VAL A 37 -17.37 -2.31 19.43
N PHE A 38 -17.61 -3.37 18.65
CA PHE A 38 -16.60 -3.93 17.75
C PHE A 38 -16.12 -2.89 16.71
N MET A 39 -17.03 -2.17 16.08
CA MET A 39 -16.69 -1.13 15.11
C MET A 39 -15.93 0.03 15.75
N ALA A 40 -16.32 0.47 16.96
CA ALA A 40 -15.61 1.50 17.69
C ALA A 40 -14.17 1.06 18.05
N GLN A 41 -13.98 -0.20 18.45
CA GLN A 41 -12.64 -0.77 18.70
C GLN A 41 -11.81 -0.82 17.42
N MET A 42 -12.41 -1.20 16.29
CA MET A 42 -11.75 -1.20 14.98
C MET A 42 -11.28 0.21 14.59
N MET A 43 -12.16 1.21 14.71
CA MET A 43 -11.81 2.60 14.42
C MET A 43 -10.71 3.13 15.33
N LYS A 44 -10.72 2.76 16.61
CA LYS A 44 -9.63 3.08 17.54
C LYS A 44 -8.31 2.43 17.11
N ALA A 45 -8.33 1.18 16.65
CA ALA A 45 -7.15 0.50 16.15
C ALA A 45 -6.60 1.17 14.88
N ILE A 46 -7.47 1.59 13.96
CA ILE A 46 -7.09 2.35 12.75
C ILE A 46 -6.45 3.69 13.14
N GLU A 47 -7.07 4.45 14.04
CA GLU A 47 -6.51 5.72 14.52
C GLU A 47 -5.13 5.53 15.17
N GLN A 48 -4.98 4.48 15.99
CA GLN A 48 -3.69 4.14 16.58
C GLN A 48 -2.61 3.88 15.52
N ARG A 49 -2.96 3.24 14.39
CA ARG A 49 -2.00 3.02 13.29
C ARG A 49 -1.52 4.32 12.65
N PHE A 50 -2.39 5.31 12.45
CA PHE A 50 -1.96 6.63 11.98
C PHE A 50 -0.99 7.29 12.96
N GLN A 51 -1.30 7.24 14.25
CA GLN A 51 -0.44 7.79 15.31
C GLN A 51 0.92 7.09 15.37
N ASP A 52 0.94 5.76 15.26
CA ASP A 52 2.17 4.97 15.28
C ASP A 52 3.09 5.34 14.10
N VAL A 53 2.51 5.49 12.89
CA VAL A 53 3.24 5.89 11.68
C VAL A 53 3.81 7.30 11.82
N ALA A 54 3.01 8.26 12.31
CA ALA A 54 3.47 9.63 12.55
C ALA A 54 4.60 9.68 13.59
N ALA A 55 4.46 8.95 14.70
CA ALA A 55 5.48 8.86 15.74
C ALA A 55 6.77 8.22 15.22
N ALA A 56 6.68 7.17 14.41
CA ALA A 56 7.83 6.54 13.78
C ALA A 56 8.55 7.50 12.82
N ALA A 57 7.82 8.22 11.97
CA ALA A 57 8.38 9.22 11.06
C ALA A 57 9.11 10.33 11.84
N GLN A 58 8.50 10.85 12.90
CA GLN A 58 9.12 11.87 13.76
C GLN A 58 10.41 11.35 14.41
N LYS A 59 10.39 10.12 14.94
CA LYS A 59 11.56 9.49 15.58
C LYS A 59 12.72 9.28 14.61
N LEU A 60 12.44 8.95 13.35
CA LEU A 60 13.49 8.84 12.32
C LEU A 60 14.06 10.21 11.95
N ARG A 61 13.20 11.23 11.81
CA ARG A 61 13.64 12.61 11.54
C ARG A 61 14.47 13.22 12.68
N SER A 62 14.10 12.96 13.94
CA SER A 62 14.86 13.44 15.08
C SER A 62 16.28 12.86 15.16
N ARG A 63 16.56 11.80 14.39
CA ARG A 63 17.88 11.18 14.22
C ARG A 63 18.60 11.63 12.94
N GLY A 64 18.07 12.65 12.25
CA GLY A 64 18.61 13.16 10.99
C GLY A 64 18.14 12.41 9.74
N GLY A 65 17.20 11.47 9.87
CA GLY A 65 16.66 10.73 8.72
C GLY A 65 15.77 11.61 7.84
N LYS A 66 15.99 11.58 6.52
CA LYS A 66 15.02 12.10 5.54
C LYS A 66 13.97 11.02 5.25
N ILE A 67 12.70 11.39 5.24
CA ILE A 67 11.57 10.46 5.11
C ILE A 67 10.68 10.87 3.94
N ALA A 68 10.41 9.94 3.03
CA ALA A 68 9.36 10.01 2.02
C ALA A 68 8.51 8.73 2.11
N PHE A 69 7.22 8.85 1.83
CA PHE A 69 6.32 7.70 1.69
C PHE A 69 6.11 7.39 0.21
N VAL A 70 6.04 6.10 -0.13
CA VAL A 70 5.76 5.63 -1.49
C VAL A 70 4.58 4.68 -1.44
N ARG A 71 3.50 4.99 -2.17
CA ARG A 71 2.43 4.03 -2.46
C ARG A 71 2.85 3.27 -3.71
N LEU A 72 3.16 1.99 -3.54
CA LEU A 72 3.53 1.10 -4.64
C LEU A 72 2.31 0.81 -5.53
N PRO A 73 2.54 0.38 -6.79
CA PRO A 73 1.48 -0.08 -7.68
C PRO A 73 0.67 -1.22 -7.06
N VAL A 74 -0.62 -1.22 -7.37
CA VAL A 74 -1.59 -2.28 -7.09
C VAL A 74 -2.44 -2.43 -8.36
N SER A 75 -2.79 -3.66 -8.74
CA SER A 75 -3.53 -3.93 -9.98
C SER A 75 -4.67 -4.94 -9.76
N GLY A 76 -5.46 -5.18 -10.80
CA GLY A 76 -6.52 -6.19 -10.78
C GLY A 76 -7.56 -5.99 -9.67
N GLU A 77 -8.10 -7.11 -9.17
CA GLU A 77 -9.21 -7.10 -8.20
C GLU A 77 -8.83 -6.51 -6.84
N LEU A 78 -7.56 -6.60 -6.42
CA LEU A 78 -7.12 -6.00 -5.16
C LEU A 78 -7.22 -4.47 -5.21
N LYS A 79 -6.86 -3.86 -6.35
CA LYS A 79 -7.04 -2.42 -6.54
C LYS A 79 -8.51 -2.02 -6.41
N VAL A 80 -9.41 -2.75 -7.05
CA VAL A 80 -10.86 -2.50 -6.97
C VAL A 80 -11.35 -2.58 -5.52
N LEU A 81 -10.87 -3.58 -4.78
CA LEU A 81 -11.19 -3.72 -3.36
C LEU A 81 -10.69 -2.53 -2.53
N GLU A 82 -9.42 -2.18 -2.67
CA GLU A 82 -8.79 -1.09 -1.91
C GLU A 82 -9.38 0.28 -2.22
N ASP A 83 -9.68 0.58 -3.49
CA ASP A 83 -10.33 1.84 -3.90
C ASP A 83 -11.69 2.01 -3.21
N ARG A 84 -12.38 0.89 -2.92
CA ARG A 84 -13.66 0.86 -2.21
C ARG A 84 -13.51 0.91 -0.68
N THR A 85 -12.60 0.12 -0.11
CA THR A 85 -12.54 -0.10 1.35
C THR A 85 -11.52 0.78 2.06
N THR A 86 -10.48 1.21 1.36
CA THR A 86 -9.38 2.03 1.88
C THR A 86 -9.04 3.16 0.90
N PRO A 87 -10.01 4.02 0.53
CA PRO A 87 -9.81 5.02 -0.50
C PRO A 87 -8.68 5.97 -0.12
N ARG A 88 -7.91 6.41 -1.13
CA ARG A 88 -6.75 7.31 -1.00
C ARG A 88 -7.00 8.47 -0.03
N GLY A 89 -8.11 9.19 -0.21
CA GLY A 89 -8.44 10.38 0.59
C GLY A 89 -8.63 10.11 2.09
N GLN A 90 -8.99 8.87 2.46
CA GLN A 90 -9.17 8.50 3.87
C GLN A 90 -7.91 7.92 4.49
N ILE A 91 -7.09 7.23 3.69
CA ILE A 91 -5.91 6.51 4.18
C ILE A 91 -4.62 7.22 3.80
N TRP A 92 -4.29 7.27 2.52
CA TRP A 92 -3.02 7.80 2.04
C TRP A 92 -2.83 9.28 2.39
N ASP A 93 -3.83 10.11 2.07
CA ASP A 93 -3.74 11.56 2.31
C ASP A 93 -3.60 11.85 3.80
N ARG A 94 -4.21 11.01 4.66
CA ARG A 94 -4.05 11.10 6.12
C ARG A 94 -2.63 10.74 6.56
N VAL A 95 -2.02 9.67 6.03
CA VAL A 95 -0.61 9.32 6.32
C VAL A 95 0.32 10.48 5.95
N ILE A 96 0.15 11.06 4.77
CA ILE A 96 0.99 12.18 4.30
C ILE A 96 0.82 13.41 5.19
N LYS A 97 -0.43 13.75 5.53
CA LYS A 97 -0.74 14.87 6.43
C LYS A 97 -0.11 14.68 7.81
N ASP A 98 -0.36 13.54 8.46
CA ASP A 98 0.02 13.31 9.86
C ASP A 98 1.53 13.15 10.02
N THR A 99 2.20 12.62 9.00
CA THR A 99 3.66 12.49 9.01
C THR A 99 4.36 13.76 8.53
N ALA A 100 3.66 14.70 7.89
CA ALA A 100 4.25 15.87 7.22
C ALA A 100 5.44 15.47 6.32
N ALA A 101 5.34 14.32 5.64
CA ALA A 101 6.37 13.79 4.75
C ALA A 101 5.94 13.97 3.29
N PRO A 102 6.88 14.16 2.35
CA PRO A 102 6.56 14.02 0.95
C PRO A 102 6.03 12.61 0.65
N GLY A 103 4.99 12.55 -0.18
CA GLY A 103 4.38 11.32 -0.65
C GLY A 103 4.55 11.15 -2.15
N ILE A 104 4.86 9.94 -2.59
CA ILE A 104 4.87 9.54 -4.00
C ILE A 104 3.78 8.49 -4.16
N TYR A 105 2.65 8.88 -4.74
CA TYR A 105 1.57 7.96 -5.06
C TYR A 105 1.73 7.51 -6.52
N PHE A 106 1.84 6.21 -6.78
CA PHE A 106 2.18 5.71 -8.13
C PHE A 106 1.24 6.23 -9.24
N GLU A 107 -0.05 6.41 -8.96
CA GLU A 107 -1.01 6.95 -9.95
C GLU A 107 -0.80 8.43 -10.30
N ASP A 108 -0.05 9.18 -9.50
CA ASP A 108 0.25 10.59 -9.79
C ASP A 108 1.30 10.75 -10.90
N PHE A 109 1.98 9.66 -11.29
CA PHE A 109 3.08 9.67 -12.24
C PHE A 109 2.83 8.62 -13.35
N PRO A 110 2.58 9.03 -14.61
CA PRO A 110 2.27 8.11 -15.70
C PRO A 110 3.28 6.96 -15.88
N GLU A 111 4.56 7.22 -15.64
CA GLU A 111 5.64 6.25 -15.74
C GLU A 111 5.68 5.23 -14.58
N LEU A 112 5.02 5.53 -13.45
CA LEU A 112 4.84 4.66 -12.30
C LEU A 112 3.47 3.96 -12.27
N ALA A 113 2.48 4.49 -13.00
CA ALA A 113 1.11 3.97 -13.03
C ALA A 113 0.94 2.71 -13.90
N GLY A 114 1.84 2.47 -14.85
CA GLY A 114 1.67 1.44 -15.89
C GLY A 114 2.04 0.00 -15.50
N PHE A 115 2.39 -0.27 -14.24
CA PHE A 115 2.84 -1.60 -13.83
C PHE A 115 1.69 -2.53 -13.48
N ASN A 116 1.75 -3.77 -13.97
CA ASN A 116 0.82 -4.83 -13.60
C ASN A 116 1.46 -5.77 -12.57
N CYS A 117 0.88 -5.86 -11.37
CA CYS A 117 1.33 -6.79 -10.34
C CYS A 117 0.80 -8.20 -10.65
N PRO A 118 1.66 -9.23 -10.80
CA PRO A 118 1.20 -10.57 -11.17
C PRO A 118 0.16 -11.14 -10.22
N GLU A 119 0.31 -10.89 -8.92
CA GLU A 119 -0.64 -11.32 -7.89
C GLU A 119 -1.43 -10.15 -7.30
N TRP A 120 -1.52 -9.03 -8.01
CA TRP A 120 -2.28 -7.81 -7.68
C TRP A 120 -1.64 -6.82 -6.70
N SER A 121 -0.66 -7.19 -5.88
CA SER A 121 -0.02 -6.28 -4.89
C SER A 121 1.48 -6.04 -5.08
N HIS A 122 2.19 -6.95 -5.71
CA HIS A 122 3.64 -7.00 -5.78
C HIS A 122 4.10 -7.00 -7.24
N LEU A 123 5.16 -6.22 -7.51
CA LEU A 123 5.82 -6.21 -8.81
C LEU A 123 6.54 -7.54 -9.08
N SER A 124 6.64 -7.90 -10.36
CA SER A 124 7.55 -8.96 -10.79
C SER A 124 9.01 -8.57 -10.52
N ALA A 125 9.92 -9.55 -10.58
CA ALA A 125 11.35 -9.24 -10.42
C ALA A 125 11.84 -8.22 -11.47
N GLY A 126 11.49 -8.42 -12.74
CA GLY A 126 11.84 -7.49 -13.83
C GLY A 126 11.20 -6.12 -13.65
N ASP A 127 9.90 -6.07 -13.34
CA ASP A 127 9.19 -4.81 -13.11
C ASP A 127 9.70 -4.06 -11.88
N SER A 128 10.16 -4.76 -10.84
CA SER A 128 10.74 -4.11 -9.66
C SER A 128 12.00 -3.32 -9.99
N VAL A 129 12.82 -3.82 -10.93
CA VAL A 129 14.02 -3.12 -11.42
C VAL A 129 13.61 -1.88 -12.20
N GLU A 130 12.64 -2.01 -13.10
CA GLU A 130 12.20 -0.90 -13.95
C GLU A 130 11.46 0.17 -13.16
N PHE A 131 10.56 -0.22 -12.25
CA PHE A 131 9.88 0.68 -11.32
C PHE A 131 10.88 1.46 -10.48
N SER A 132 11.90 0.78 -9.93
CA SER A 132 12.93 1.44 -9.11
C SER A 132 13.70 2.50 -9.91
N LYS A 133 14.07 2.22 -11.16
CA LYS A 133 14.73 3.21 -12.04
C LYS A 133 13.88 4.46 -12.24
N ARG A 134 12.57 4.27 -12.46
CA ARG A 134 11.61 5.37 -12.68
C ARG A 134 11.26 6.12 -11.39
N LEU A 135 11.29 5.44 -10.24
CA LEU A 135 10.99 6.03 -8.94
C LEU A 135 12.12 6.93 -8.41
N VAL A 136 13.39 6.58 -8.68
CA VAL A 136 14.56 7.28 -8.12
C VAL A 136 14.55 8.80 -8.37
N PRO A 137 14.25 9.31 -9.58
CA PRO A 137 14.13 10.75 -9.81
C PRO A 137 13.10 11.44 -8.90
N HIS A 138 11.93 10.82 -8.71
CA HIS A 138 10.87 11.33 -7.84
C HIS A 138 11.28 11.34 -6.36
N LEU A 139 11.97 10.28 -5.92
CA LEU A 139 12.53 10.21 -4.57
C LEU A 139 13.57 11.31 -4.32
N ARG A 140 14.47 11.54 -5.28
CA ARG A 140 15.48 12.60 -5.18
C ARG A 140 14.84 13.97 -5.08
N ALA A 141 13.88 14.26 -5.96
CA ALA A 141 13.12 15.51 -5.94
C ALA A 141 12.38 15.69 -4.60
N ALA A 142 11.66 14.67 -4.13
CA ALA A 142 10.92 14.68 -2.87
C ALA A 142 11.83 14.94 -1.65
N LEU A 143 13.07 14.45 -1.68
CA LEU A 143 14.02 14.55 -0.56
C LEU A 143 15.02 15.71 -0.69
N GLY A 144 14.90 16.53 -1.74
CA GLY A 144 15.83 17.62 -2.05
C GLY A 144 17.27 17.13 -2.21
N MET A 145 17.48 16.13 -3.05
CA MET A 145 18.77 15.47 -3.33
C MET A 145 19.14 15.54 -4.81
#